data_AF-A0A9D1F030-F1
#
_entry.id   AF-A0A9D1F030-F1
#
_cell.length_a   1.000
_cell.length_b   1.000
_cell.length_c   1.000
_cell.angle_alpha   90.00
_cell.angle_beta   90.00
_cell.angle_gamma   90.00
#
_symmetry.space_group_name_H-M   'P 1'
#
loop_
_entity.id
_entity.type
_entity.pdbx_description
1 polymer ?
#
loop_
_entity_poly.entity_id
_entity_poly.type
_entity_poly.pdbx_seq_one_letter_code
_entity_poly.pdbx_strand_id
1 'polypeptide(L)'
;EVCDIFNPKEKEFIHSKISSDAAKLSHLFNQGYVSARAFASMKEQYVSLVNEKMKNEEHKLDDSQNSHQKYTIRYLIINGNTENRLTFISKLALDKIITDLKGFGYNVKLSWVNQISL
;
A
#
# COMPACT_ATOMS: atom_id res chain seq x y z
N GLU A 1 7.45 4.65 7.17
CA GLU A 1 7.39 3.19 6.97
C GLU A 1 7.11 2.91 5.50
N VAL A 2 7.70 1.85 4.92
CA VAL A 2 7.52 1.51 3.49
C VAL A 2 6.16 0.85 3.28
N CYS A 3 5.92 -0.25 4.00
CA CYS A 3 4.69 -1.05 4.06
C CYS A 3 4.82 -2.05 5.21
N ASP A 4 3.73 -2.72 5.58
CA ASP A 4 3.79 -3.79 6.58
C ASP A 4 4.43 -5.06 6.01
N ILE A 5 4.08 -5.41 4.77
CA ILE A 5 4.59 -6.59 4.07
C ILE A 5 4.94 -6.23 2.63
N PHE A 6 6.15 -6.58 2.19
CA PHE A 6 6.56 -6.50 0.80
C PHE A 6 6.53 -7.88 0.14
N ASN A 7 5.77 -8.02 -0.95
CA ASN A 7 5.79 -9.21 -1.79
C ASN A 7 6.65 -8.95 -3.03
N PRO A 8 7.92 -9.39 -3.07
CA PRO A 8 8.84 -9.09 -4.16
C PRO A 8 8.45 -9.79 -5.48
N LYS A 9 7.81 -10.97 -5.41
CA LYS A 9 7.41 -11.74 -6.59
C LYS A 9 6.34 -11.02 -7.40
N GLU A 10 5.32 -10.51 -6.70
CA GLU A 10 4.20 -9.77 -7.30
C GLU A 10 4.41 -8.24 -7.30
N LYS A 11 5.55 -7.77 -6.76
CA LYS A 11 5.89 -6.36 -6.56
C LYS A 11 4.80 -5.58 -5.82
N GLU A 12 4.31 -6.13 -4.71
CA GLU A 12 3.23 -5.52 -3.93
C GLU A 12 3.74 -4.96 -2.60
N PHE A 13 3.41 -3.69 -2.34
CA PHE A 13 3.51 -3.06 -1.04
C PHE A 13 2.17 -3.22 -0.33
N ILE A 14 2.13 -4.08 0.68
CA ILE A 14 0.90 -4.44 1.40
C ILE A 14 0.85 -3.63 2.69
N HIS A 15 -0.19 -2.81 2.81
CA HIS A 15 -0.56 -2.09 4.01
C HIS A 15 -1.79 -2.75 4.60
N SER A 16 -1.74 -3.12 5.88
CA SER A 16 -2.75 -3.94 6.53
C SER A 16 -3.30 -3.28 7.79
N LYS A 17 -4.59 -3.49 8.06
CA LYS A 17 -5.20 -3.03 9.30
C LYS A 17 -6.32 -3.95 9.76
N ILE A 18 -6.29 -4.28 11.05
CA ILE A 18 -7.44 -4.90 11.73
C ILE A 18 -8.40 -3.78 12.16
N SER A 19 -9.42 -3.51 11.32
CA SER A 19 -10.43 -2.51 11.66
C SER A 19 -11.61 -2.47 10.69
N SER A 20 -12.76 -2.04 11.20
CA SER A 20 -13.90 -1.52 10.42
C SER A 20 -14.13 -0.03 10.65
N ASP A 21 -13.32 0.63 11.49
CA ASP A 21 -13.50 2.04 11.88
C ASP A 21 -12.97 2.99 10.80
N ALA A 22 -13.75 4.04 10.51
CA ALA A 22 -13.44 4.96 9.42
C ALA A 22 -12.15 5.74 9.64
N ALA A 23 -11.83 6.15 10.87
CA ALA A 23 -10.61 6.89 11.17
C ALA A 23 -9.38 5.99 11.00
N LYS A 24 -9.46 4.74 11.48
CA LYS A 24 -8.40 3.74 11.31
C LYS A 24 -8.15 3.39 9.85
N LEU A 25 -9.21 3.29 9.04
CA LEU A 25 -9.09 3.02 7.61
C LEU A 25 -8.52 4.21 6.84
N SER A 26 -8.92 5.45 7.17
CA SER A 26 -8.30 6.65 6.60
C SER A 26 -6.80 6.72 6.91
N HIS A 27 -6.39 6.32 8.11
CA HIS A 27 -4.97 6.22 8.45
C HIS A 27 -4.25 5.15 7.62
N LEU A 28 -4.85 3.95 7.48
CA LEU A 28 -4.32 2.89 6.60
C LEU A 28 -4.11 3.40 5.17
N PHE A 29 -5.11 4.07 4.60
CA PHE A 29 -5.02 4.57 3.22
C PHE A 29 -3.91 5.61 3.07
N ASN A 30 -3.82 6.56 4.01
CA ASN A 30 -2.79 7.57 4.03
C ASN A 30 -1.38 6.99 4.20
N GLN A 31 -1.19 5.91 4.97
CA GLN A 31 0.11 5.24 5.08
C GLN A 31 0.62 4.76 3.72
N GLY A 32 -0.23 4.05 2.96
CA GLY A 32 0.11 3.61 1.61
C GLY A 32 0.35 4.76 0.65
N TYR A 33 -0.49 5.80 0.74
CA TYR A 33 -0.38 6.99 -0.11
C TYR A 33 0.95 7.73 0.10
N VAL A 34 1.31 8.04 1.35
CA VAL A 34 2.52 8.81 1.66
C VAL A 34 3.78 8.06 1.22
N SER A 35 3.84 6.75 1.47
CA SER A 35 4.97 5.92 1.06
C SER A 35 5.11 5.85 -0.47
N ALA A 36 4.02 5.56 -1.18
CA ALA A 36 4.01 5.48 -2.64
C ALA A 36 4.32 6.83 -3.29
N ARG A 37 3.75 7.93 -2.78
CA ARG A 37 4.07 9.28 -3.25
C ARG A 37 5.56 9.59 -3.07
N ALA A 38 6.15 9.21 -1.93
CA ALA A 38 7.59 9.42 -1.71
C ALA A 38 8.43 8.63 -2.72
N PHE A 39 8.06 7.38 -3.04
CA PHE A 39 8.75 6.61 -4.07
C PHE A 39 8.61 7.24 -5.46
N ALA A 40 7.42 7.71 -5.83
CA ALA A 40 7.19 8.35 -7.13
C ALA A 40 7.89 9.72 -7.27
N SER A 41 7.90 10.53 -6.21
CA SER A 41 8.37 11.92 -6.25
C SER A 41 9.83 12.12 -5.82
N MET A 42 10.38 11.22 -5.01
CA MET A 42 11.72 11.30 -4.42
C MET A 42 12.48 9.97 -4.59
N LYS A 43 12.34 9.36 -5.78
CA LYS A 43 12.80 7.99 -6.09
C LYS A 43 14.23 7.70 -5.63
N GLU A 44 15.20 8.52 -6.01
CA GLU A 44 16.62 8.28 -5.70
C GLU A 44 16.87 8.14 -4.19
N GLN A 45 16.33 9.08 -3.41
CA GLN A 45 16.46 9.06 -1.95
C GLN A 45 15.67 7.91 -1.33
N TYR A 46 14.46 7.67 -1.82
CA TYR A 46 13.59 6.61 -1.33
C TYR A 46 14.21 5.22 -1.56
N VAL A 47 14.60 4.91 -2.79
CA VAL A 47 15.18 3.62 -3.17
C VAL A 47 16.47 3.36 -2.42
N SER A 48 17.35 4.36 -2.30
CA SER A 48 18.60 4.24 -1.54
C SER A 48 18.34 3.86 -0.08
N LEU A 49 17.48 4.62 0.61
CA LEU A 49 17.15 4.39 2.03
C LEU A 49 16.41 3.07 2.29
N VAL A 50 15.58 2.62 1.34
CA VAL A 50 14.90 1.33 1.45
C VAL A 50 15.90 0.19 1.22
N ASN A 51 16.72 0.27 0.18
CA ASN A 51 17.69 -0.77 -0.17
C ASN A 51 18.77 -0.93 0.88
N GLU A 52 19.17 0.14 1.59
CA GLU A 52 20.08 0.07 2.74
C GLU A 52 19.53 -0.83 3.87
N LYS A 53 18.20 -0.86 4.04
CA LYS A 53 17.54 -1.66 5.08
C LYS A 53 17.19 -3.08 4.63
N MET A 54 17.27 -3.37 3.33
CA MET A 54 16.95 -4.69 2.77
C MET A 54 18.17 -5.60 2.84
N LYS A 55 18.08 -6.69 3.60
CA LYS A 55 19.16 -7.69 3.71
C LYS A 55 19.21 -8.66 2.52
N ASN A 56 18.07 -8.89 1.85
CA ASN A 56 17.98 -9.79 0.70
C ASN A 56 18.06 -8.96 -0.59
N GLU A 57 19.02 -9.28 -1.46
CA GLU A 57 19.19 -8.63 -2.77
C GLU A 57 17.94 -8.75 -3.65
N GLU A 58 17.23 -9.88 -3.58
CA GLU A 58 15.97 -10.08 -4.34
C GLU A 58 14.84 -9.14 -3.90
N HIS A 59 14.97 -8.53 -2.72
CA HIS A 59 13.97 -7.60 -2.17
C HIS A 59 14.33 -6.14 -2.42
N LYS A 60 15.50 -5.86 -3.02
CA LYS A 60 15.87 -4.49 -3.35
C LYS A 60 14.97 -3.93 -4.44
N LEU A 61 14.65 -2.65 -4.28
CA LEU A 61 13.89 -1.89 -5.25
C LEU A 61 14.79 -1.50 -6.43
N ASP A 62 14.23 -1.64 -7.62
CA ASP A 62 14.79 -1.16 -8.89
C ASP A 62 14.85 0.38 -8.92
N ASP A 63 16.00 0.95 -9.31
CA ASP A 63 16.22 2.40 -9.42
C ASP A 63 16.17 2.91 -10.88
N SER A 64 15.69 2.11 -11.83
CA SER A 64 15.45 2.61 -13.20
C SER A 64 14.39 3.71 -13.25
N GLN A 65 14.40 4.51 -14.31
CA GLN A 65 13.39 5.55 -14.53
C GLN A 65 11.98 4.93 -14.51
N ASN A 66 11.06 5.54 -13.75
CA ASN A 66 9.68 5.07 -13.60
C ASN A 66 9.54 3.63 -13.07
N SER A 67 10.56 3.06 -12.43
CA SER A 67 10.52 1.70 -11.86
C SER A 67 9.37 1.49 -10.87
N HIS A 68 8.96 2.58 -10.18
CA HIS A 68 7.86 2.58 -9.23
C HIS A 68 6.52 2.17 -9.84
N GLN A 69 6.30 2.42 -11.13
CA GLN A 69 5.07 2.06 -11.84
C GLN A 69 4.88 0.54 -11.98
N LYS A 70 5.94 -0.25 -11.77
CA LYS A 70 5.89 -1.72 -11.77
C LYS A 70 5.26 -2.29 -10.50
N TYR A 71 5.00 -1.46 -9.49
CA TYR A 71 4.55 -1.89 -8.17
C TYR A 71 3.04 -1.70 -7.98
N THR A 72 2.48 -2.52 -7.12
CA THR A 72 1.08 -2.43 -6.68
C THR A 72 1.01 -1.99 -5.22
N ILE A 73 0.16 -1.00 -4.94
CA ILE A 73 -0.19 -0.65 -3.55
C ILE A 73 -1.42 -1.48 -3.16
N ARG A 74 -1.27 -2.38 -2.19
CA ARG A 74 -2.36 -3.22 -1.70
C ARG A 74 -2.78 -2.76 -0.31
N TYR A 75 -4.06 -2.46 -0.15
CA TYR A 75 -4.69 -2.29 1.15
C TYR A 75 -5.38 -3.59 1.56
N LEU A 76 -5.00 -4.14 2.72
CA LEU A 76 -5.54 -5.36 3.29
C LEU A 76 -6.31 -5.03 4.57
N ILE A 77 -7.64 -5.12 4.52
CA ILE A 77 -8.47 -4.88 5.69
C ILE A 77 -8.87 -6.21 6.32
N ILE A 78 -8.53 -6.38 7.58
CA ILE A 78 -8.87 -7.57 8.36
C ILE A 78 -10.04 -7.18 9.27
N ASN A 79 -11.16 -7.89 9.16
CA ASN A 79 -12.31 -7.66 10.02
C ASN A 79 -13.06 -8.97 10.33
N GLY A 80 -13.88 -8.94 11.37
CA GLY A 80 -14.75 -10.06 11.77
C GLY A 80 -16.18 -9.96 11.23
N ASN A 81 -16.45 -9.00 10.35
CA ASN A 81 -17.78 -8.79 9.81
C ASN A 81 -18.10 -9.85 8.74
N THR A 82 -19.37 -10.22 8.65
CA THR A 82 -19.86 -11.09 7.58
C THR A 82 -19.80 -10.42 6.21
N GLU A 83 -19.90 -9.10 6.17
CA GLU A 83 -19.88 -8.31 4.95
C GLU A 83 -18.72 -7.31 4.90
N ASN A 84 -18.06 -7.27 3.74
CA ASN A 84 -16.99 -6.33 3.45
C ASN A 84 -17.54 -5.02 2.94
N ARG A 85 -17.64 -4.03 3.84
CA ARG A 85 -18.18 -2.71 3.52
C ARG A 85 -17.33 -1.61 4.13
N LEU A 86 -17.04 -0.61 3.30
CA LEU A 86 -16.53 0.68 3.73
C LEU A 86 -17.69 1.62 4.05
N THR A 87 -17.54 2.44 5.08
CA THR A 87 -18.43 3.59 5.30
C THR A 87 -18.34 4.56 4.12
N PHE A 88 -19.35 5.41 3.93
CA PHE A 88 -19.32 6.43 2.88
C PHE A 88 -18.07 7.32 2.97
N ILE A 89 -17.69 7.73 4.18
CA ILE A 89 -16.50 8.55 4.43
C ILE A 89 -15.22 7.79 4.05
N SER A 90 -15.10 6.52 4.43
CA SER A 90 -13.94 5.71 4.06
C SER A 90 -13.83 5.49 2.55
N LYS A 91 -14.97 5.36 1.84
CA LYS A 91 -14.98 5.28 0.36
C LYS A 91 -14.48 6.56 -0.28
N LEU A 92 -14.97 7.73 0.18
CA LEU A 92 -14.56 9.02 -0.37
C LEU A 92 -13.07 9.28 -0.14
N ALA A 93 -12.55 8.95 1.05
CA ALA A 93 -11.13 9.04 1.35
C ALA A 93 -10.29 8.14 0.45
N LEU A 94 -10.73 6.89 0.25
CA LEU A 94 -10.05 5.93 -0.60
C LEU A 94 -10.07 6.34 -2.08
N ASP A 95 -11.19 6.86 -2.59
CA ASP A 95 -11.35 7.24 -3.99
C ASP A 95 -10.34 8.33 -4.42
N LYS A 96 -10.18 9.36 -3.59
CA LYS A 96 -9.16 10.39 -3.79
C LYS A 96 -7.76 9.80 -3.87
N ILE A 97 -7.42 8.93 -2.91
CA ILE A 97 -6.10 8.29 -2.84
C ILE A 97 -5.87 7.37 -4.05
N ILE A 98 -6.85 6.58 -4.45
CA ILE A 98 -6.77 5.72 -5.63
C ILE A 98 -6.51 6.56 -6.89
N THR A 99 -7.21 7.68 -7.03
CA THR A 99 -7.04 8.59 -8.17
C THR A 99 -5.61 9.11 -8.26
N ASP A 100 -5.07 9.61 -7.14
CA ASP A 100 -3.69 10.12 -7.09
C ASP A 100 -2.66 9.00 -7.36
N LEU A 101 -2.81 7.84 -6.72
CA LEU A 101 -1.90 6.70 -6.91
C LEU A 101 -1.89 6.19 -8.35
N LYS A 102 -3.06 6.10 -8.99
CA LYS A 102 -3.15 5.76 -10.41
C LYS A 102 -2.52 6.85 -11.28
N GLY A 103 -2.66 8.12 -10.91
CA GLY A 103 -1.99 9.25 -11.56
C GLY A 103 -0.45 9.14 -11.52
N PHE A 104 0.11 8.57 -10.46
CA PHE A 104 1.55 8.27 -10.39
C PHE A 104 1.97 7.02 -11.19
N GLY A 105 1.01 6.25 -11.70
CA GLY A 105 1.23 5.03 -12.47
C GLY A 105 1.22 3.73 -11.66
N TYR A 106 0.76 3.74 -10.41
CA TYR A 106 0.63 2.53 -9.61
C TYR A 106 -0.63 1.74 -9.96
N ASN A 107 -0.54 0.41 -9.82
CA ASN A 107 -1.72 -0.41 -9.60
C ASN A 107 -2.17 -0.31 -8.14
N VAL A 108 -3.49 -0.34 -7.89
CA VAL A 108 -4.03 -0.30 -6.54
C VAL A 108 -5.01 -1.45 -6.33
N LYS A 109 -4.86 -2.19 -5.24
CA LYS A 109 -5.73 -3.30 -4.86
C LYS A 109 -6.29 -3.09 -3.46
N LEU A 110 -7.57 -3.43 -3.27
CA LEU A 110 -8.20 -3.53 -1.97
C LEU A 110 -8.58 -4.99 -1.73
N SER A 111 -8.25 -5.52 -0.57
CA SER A 111 -8.53 -6.91 -0.20
C SER A 111 -9.02 -7.00 1.22
N TRP A 112 -9.78 -8.05 1.50
CA TRP A 112 -10.36 -8.29 2.80
C TRP A 112 -9.98 -9.69 3.27
N VAL A 113 -9.74 -9.83 4.57
CA VAL A 113 -9.68 -11.13 5.23
C VAL A 113 -10.80 -11.16 6.25
N ASN A 114 -11.75 -12.07 6.04
CA ASN A 114 -12.88 -12.29 6.92
C ASN A 114 -12.61 -13.57 7.67
N GLN A 115 -12.66 -13.52 9.00
CA GLN A 115 -12.47 -14.67 9.89
C GLN A 115 -11.12 -15.41 9.67
N ILE A 116 -10.21 -15.28 10.63
CA ILE A 116 -8.96 -16.04 10.61
C ILE A 116 -9.23 -17.37 11.31
N SER A 117 -9.32 -18.46 10.55
CA SER A 117 -9.23 -19.81 11.09
C SER A 117 -7.74 -20.14 11.25
N LEU A 118 -7.28 -20.22 12.51
CA LEU A 118 -5.92 -20.63 12.88
C LEU A 118 -5.84 -22.15 13.03
#